data_AF-A0A975NZC6-F1
#
_entry.id   AF-A0A975NZC6-F1
#
_cell.length_a   1.000
_cell.length_b   1.000
_cell.length_c   1.000
_cell.angle_alpha   90.00
_cell.angle_beta   90.00
_cell.angle_gamma   90.00
#
_symmetry.space_group_name_H-M   'P 1'
#
loop_
_entity.id
_entity.type
_entity.pdbx_description
1 polymer ?
#
loop_
_entity_poly.entity_id
_entity_poly.type
_entity_poly.pdbx_seq_one_letter_code
_entity_poly.pdbx_strand_id
1 'polypeptide(L)'
;MRTSAIRLCLGFPALAVLLMAPPAGAIDAPALSPATAGAMAQAASPQAIAEYRRKLREYQEARAAFEQEAGAYWSSIYEKRKGRNAKRRERQAIALDDYVLTQPPLYTGPKRPVNPEGEPEVPPRERKPIPVVADFLKAAAEHFHFAPQRPASEAEFKRAYARTALASGLTREQAVRVYSFETGGNGNHDMQSGLSASRPGSRAISTAIGYNQLLTTNSVELLAEQGHEFVKALTEKAARLSAPARKAMDHKIAVLKRMVAFSRTVPDEWAAHEKLANTPQGWAVHAMVLDIDVGPLLQTHKLLTSVLFARAKGHTRPLTAAELEMMNLTGDGTGLDMVTMPQAMRERVPTSNFFQRGGYERNPVAIRHNTVAKLLAITDERMDSNGGKPGARELASSF
;
A
#
# COMPACT_ATOMS: atom_id res chain seq x y z
N MET A 1 -26.79 -0.01 -20.66
CA MET A 1 -25.85 0.44 -19.60
C MET A 1 -24.47 -0.06 -19.97
N ARG A 2 -23.55 0.84 -20.36
CA ARG A 2 -22.16 0.45 -20.68
C ARG A 2 -21.46 0.14 -19.37
N THR A 3 -21.15 -1.13 -19.13
CA THR A 3 -20.23 -1.55 -18.08
C THR A 3 -18.86 -0.96 -18.38
N SER A 4 -18.46 0.09 -17.66
CA SER A 4 -17.06 0.52 -17.66
C SER A 4 -16.21 -0.69 -17.29
N ALA A 5 -15.34 -1.11 -18.20
CA ALA A 5 -14.49 -2.26 -18.00
C ALA A 5 -13.53 -1.95 -16.86
N ILE A 6 -13.73 -2.56 -15.68
CA ILE A 6 -12.74 -2.62 -14.61
C ILE A 6 -11.52 -3.33 -15.20
N ARG A 7 -10.48 -2.56 -15.56
CA ARG A 7 -9.31 -3.06 -16.29
C ARG A 7 -8.12 -3.20 -15.35
N LEU A 8 -7.28 -4.19 -15.70
CA LEU A 8 -6.13 -4.64 -14.94
C LEU A 8 -5.15 -3.48 -14.67
N CYS A 9 -5.08 -3.03 -13.41
CA CYS A 9 -3.94 -2.26 -12.93
C CYS A 9 -2.66 -3.07 -13.18
N LEU A 10 -1.75 -2.51 -13.97
CA LEU A 10 -0.37 -2.99 -14.07
C LEU A 10 0.28 -2.78 -12.70
N GLY A 11 0.37 -3.87 -11.93
CA GLY A 11 0.75 -3.86 -10.52
C GLY A 11 2.09 -3.20 -10.25
N PHE A 12 2.03 -2.14 -9.46
CA PHE A 12 3.08 -1.75 -8.53
C PHE A 12 2.52 -1.90 -7.11
N PRO A 13 3.24 -2.59 -6.20
CA PRO A 13 2.70 -2.88 -4.88
C PRO A 13 2.56 -1.59 -4.07
N ALA A 14 1.38 -1.37 -3.48
CA ALA A 14 1.22 -0.51 -2.33
C ALA A 14 2.00 -1.14 -1.17
N LEU A 15 3.31 -0.88 -1.09
CA LEU A 15 4.16 -1.39 -0.03
C LEU A 15 4.10 -0.43 1.17
N ALA A 16 3.13 -0.62 2.06
CA ALA A 16 3.18 -0.08 3.41
C ALA A 16 2.90 -1.19 4.44
N VAL A 17 3.63 -2.30 4.36
CA VAL A 17 3.63 -3.32 5.42
C VAL A 17 4.54 -2.83 6.56
N LEU A 18 3.98 -2.06 7.49
CA LEU A 18 4.59 -1.79 8.79
C LEU A 18 4.13 -2.88 9.77
N LEU A 19 5.02 -3.82 10.09
CA LEU A 19 4.87 -4.58 11.33
C LEU A 19 5.93 -4.19 12.35
N MET A 20 5.40 -3.88 13.51
CA MET A 20 6.06 -3.56 14.75
C MET A 20 6.98 -4.73 15.15
N ALA A 21 8.28 -4.50 15.13
CA ALA A 21 9.22 -5.29 15.91
C ALA A 21 9.24 -4.73 17.36
N PRO A 22 9.42 -5.58 18.40
CA PRO A 22 9.67 -5.09 19.75
C PRO A 22 11.04 -4.38 19.80
N PRO A 23 11.21 -3.32 20.62
CA PRO A 23 12.48 -2.61 20.73
C PRO A 23 13.54 -3.50 21.37
N ALA A 24 14.68 -3.65 20.72
CA ALA A 24 15.92 -4.00 21.41
C ALA A 24 16.29 -2.82 22.30
N GLY A 25 16.52 -3.07 23.59
CA GLY A 25 16.94 -2.04 24.55
C GLY A 25 18.23 -1.38 24.07
N ALA A 26 18.16 -0.05 23.87
CA ALA A 26 19.35 0.75 23.68
C ALA A 26 20.06 0.85 25.04
N ILE A 27 21.27 0.29 25.09
CA ILE A 27 22.20 0.52 26.19
C ILE A 27 22.88 1.86 25.86
N ASP A 28 22.68 2.87 26.70
CA ASP A 28 23.33 4.18 26.57
C ASP A 28 24.85 4.01 26.62
N ALA A 29 25.51 4.27 25.50
CA ALA A 29 26.96 4.45 25.47
C ALA A 29 27.27 5.93 25.72
N PRO A 30 28.20 6.26 26.64
CA PRO A 30 28.49 7.64 26.98
C PRO A 30 29.11 8.40 25.81
N ALA A 31 28.69 9.64 25.62
CA ALA A 31 29.23 10.54 24.61
C ALA A 31 30.72 10.83 24.89
N LEU A 32 31.58 10.55 23.91
CA LEU A 32 33.00 10.85 23.96
C LEU A 32 33.25 12.36 23.86
N SER A 33 34.21 12.86 24.64
CA SER A 33 34.56 14.27 24.80
C SER A 33 35.10 14.93 23.50
N PRO A 34 34.99 16.27 23.35
CA PRO A 34 35.42 17.01 22.15
C PRO A 34 36.92 16.95 21.82
N ALA A 35 37.75 16.43 22.74
CA ALA A 35 39.20 16.31 22.56
C ALA A 35 39.63 15.23 21.53
N THR A 36 38.70 14.41 21.01
CA THR A 36 38.98 13.44 19.92
C THR A 36 38.63 13.97 18.53
N ALA A 37 38.10 15.19 18.41
CA ALA A 37 37.71 15.78 17.12
C ALA A 37 38.91 16.24 16.26
N GLY A 38 40.13 16.29 16.84
CA GLY A 38 41.35 16.74 16.16
C GLY A 38 42.19 15.65 15.48
N ALA A 39 41.74 14.40 15.40
CA ALA A 39 42.56 13.27 14.94
C ALA A 39 42.07 12.54 13.67
N MET A 40 41.14 13.11 12.89
CA MET A 40 40.57 12.47 11.69
C MET A 40 40.99 13.13 10.37
N ALA A 41 42.27 13.45 10.25
CA ALA A 41 42.93 13.70 8.97
C ALA A 41 44.25 12.94 8.87
N GLN A 42 44.26 11.67 9.28
CA GLN A 42 45.29 10.75 8.79
C GLN A 42 44.83 10.29 7.41
N ALA A 43 45.51 10.73 6.35
CA ALA A 43 45.35 10.16 5.02
C ALA A 43 45.39 8.63 5.13
N ALA A 44 44.39 7.94 4.56
CA ALA A 44 44.32 6.49 4.59
C ALA A 44 45.67 5.90 4.17
N SER A 45 46.21 4.96 4.95
CA SER A 45 47.52 4.39 4.65
C SER A 45 47.51 3.71 3.28
N PRO A 46 48.61 3.72 2.52
CA PRO A 46 48.70 3.01 1.25
C PRO A 46 48.28 1.53 1.34
N GLN A 47 48.54 0.92 2.49
CA GLN A 47 48.16 -0.45 2.80
C GLN A 47 46.64 -0.62 2.97
N ALA A 48 45.97 0.31 3.67
CA ALA A 48 44.50 0.30 3.81
C ALA A 48 43.80 0.49 2.46
N ILE A 49 44.32 1.36 1.59
CA ILE A 49 43.81 1.57 0.23
C ILE A 49 43.99 0.31 -0.62
N ALA A 50 45.16 -0.34 -0.54
CA ALA A 50 45.42 -1.57 -1.27
C ALA A 50 44.50 -2.72 -0.83
N GLU A 51 44.29 -2.88 0.49
CA GLU A 51 43.35 -3.86 1.04
C GLU A 51 41.89 -3.58 0.64
N TYR A 52 41.47 -2.30 0.68
CA TYR A 52 40.15 -1.89 0.21
C TYR A 52 39.95 -2.25 -1.26
N ARG A 53 40.90 -1.90 -2.14
CA ARG A 53 40.82 -2.22 -3.58
C ARG A 53 40.75 -3.72 -3.83
N ARG A 54 41.47 -4.53 -3.05
CA ARG A 54 41.39 -5.99 -3.12
C ARG A 54 39.99 -6.50 -2.72
N LYS A 55 39.52 -6.13 -1.53
CA LYS A 55 38.18 -6.51 -1.04
C LYS A 55 37.07 -6.01 -1.96
N LEU A 56 37.26 -4.85 -2.60
CA LEU A 56 36.29 -4.27 -3.52
C LEU A 56 36.19 -5.10 -4.80
N ARG A 57 37.32 -5.55 -5.36
CA ARG A 57 37.32 -6.48 -6.50
C ARG A 57 36.65 -7.79 -6.16
N GLU A 58 37.00 -8.40 -5.02
CA GLU A 58 36.36 -9.64 -4.53
C GLU A 58 34.84 -9.47 -4.39
N TYR A 59 34.39 -8.34 -3.82
CA TYR A 59 32.99 -7.98 -3.75
C TYR A 59 32.34 -7.80 -5.12
N GLN A 60 32.97 -7.05 -6.03
CA GLN A 60 32.44 -6.76 -7.36
C GLN A 60 32.31 -8.02 -8.20
N GLU A 61 33.29 -8.91 -8.17
CA GLU A 61 33.26 -10.20 -8.86
C GLU A 61 32.13 -11.08 -8.32
N ALA A 62 32.07 -11.26 -7.00
CA ALA A 62 30.99 -12.03 -6.36
C ALA A 62 29.61 -11.42 -6.61
N ARG A 63 29.51 -10.09 -6.63
CA ARG A 63 28.26 -9.38 -6.89
C ARG A 63 27.85 -9.50 -8.35
N ALA A 64 28.78 -9.40 -9.30
CA ALA A 64 28.50 -9.57 -10.72
C ALA A 64 27.98 -10.98 -11.01
N ALA A 65 28.61 -12.02 -10.44
CA ALA A 65 28.15 -13.40 -10.57
C ALA A 65 26.71 -13.57 -10.02
N PHE A 66 26.44 -13.03 -8.83
CA PHE A 66 25.09 -13.04 -8.26
C PHE A 66 24.07 -12.29 -9.12
N GLU A 67 24.42 -11.11 -9.66
CA GLU A 67 23.51 -10.34 -10.50
C GLU A 67 23.20 -11.04 -11.82
N GLN A 68 24.13 -11.82 -12.38
CA GLN A 68 23.85 -12.67 -13.54
C GLN A 68 22.85 -13.78 -13.20
N GLU A 69 23.08 -14.51 -12.11
CA GLU A 69 22.18 -15.57 -11.66
C GLU A 69 20.79 -15.03 -11.31
N ALA A 70 20.72 -13.97 -10.51
CA ALA A 70 19.48 -13.30 -10.15
C ALA A 70 18.78 -12.73 -11.39
N GLY A 71 19.53 -12.13 -12.32
CA GLY A 71 19.00 -11.62 -13.58
C GLY A 71 18.29 -12.70 -14.40
N ALA A 72 18.91 -13.87 -14.54
CA ALA A 72 18.30 -15.02 -15.22
C ALA A 72 17.04 -15.50 -14.50
N TYR A 73 17.09 -15.63 -13.17
CA TYR A 73 15.94 -16.01 -12.34
C TYR A 73 14.75 -15.06 -12.55
N TRP A 74 14.95 -13.75 -12.41
CA TRP A 74 13.88 -12.75 -12.53
C TRP A 74 13.33 -12.64 -13.96
N SER A 75 14.18 -12.85 -14.97
CA SER A 75 13.75 -12.93 -16.37
C SER A 75 12.84 -14.13 -16.59
N SER A 76 13.15 -15.29 -15.99
CA SER A 76 12.29 -16.47 -16.08
C SER A 76 10.91 -16.25 -15.45
N ILE A 77 10.83 -15.55 -14.31
CA ILE A 77 9.56 -15.17 -13.68
C ILE A 77 8.75 -14.26 -14.61
N TYR A 78 9.40 -13.28 -15.22
CA TYR A 78 8.74 -12.35 -16.14
C TYR A 78 8.11 -13.09 -17.33
N GLU A 79 8.86 -13.98 -17.98
CA GLU A 79 8.36 -14.76 -19.12
C GLU A 79 7.22 -15.72 -18.70
N LYS A 80 7.37 -16.41 -17.57
CA LYS A 80 6.31 -17.28 -17.02
C LYS A 80 5.05 -16.47 -16.70
N ARG A 81 5.17 -15.26 -16.13
CA ARG A 81 4.02 -14.37 -15.85
C ARG A 81 3.33 -13.93 -17.14
N LYS A 82 4.10 -13.58 -18.18
CA LYS A 82 3.57 -13.25 -19.51
C LYS A 82 2.79 -14.43 -20.10
N GLY A 83 3.32 -15.65 -19.98
CA GLY A 83 2.64 -16.89 -20.38
C GLY A 83 1.32 -17.12 -19.63
N ARG A 84 1.32 -17.01 -18.29
CA ARG A 84 0.09 -17.12 -17.48
C ARG A 84 -0.96 -16.09 -17.89
N ASN A 85 -0.55 -14.85 -18.16
CA ASN A 85 -1.46 -13.81 -18.62
C ASN A 85 -2.05 -14.12 -20.01
N ALA A 86 -1.30 -14.73 -20.92
CA ALA A 86 -1.83 -15.21 -22.20
C ALA A 86 -2.85 -16.34 -22.02
N LYS A 87 -2.48 -17.38 -21.25
CA LYS A 87 -3.39 -18.49 -20.90
C LYS A 87 -4.72 -17.99 -20.32
N ARG A 88 -4.69 -16.99 -19.42
CA ARG A 88 -5.91 -16.38 -18.86
C ARG A 88 -6.81 -15.72 -19.90
N ARG A 89 -6.23 -14.99 -20.86
CA ARG A 89 -7.02 -14.34 -21.93
C ARG A 89 -7.74 -15.39 -22.78
N GLU A 90 -7.10 -16.54 -22.96
CA GLU A 90 -7.61 -17.68 -23.72
C GLU A 90 -8.41 -18.67 -22.86
N ARG A 91 -8.63 -18.37 -21.58
CA ARG A 91 -9.33 -19.23 -20.60
C ARG A 91 -8.73 -20.62 -20.46
N GLN A 92 -7.42 -20.75 -20.66
CA GLN A 92 -6.68 -21.99 -20.47
C GLN A 92 -6.32 -22.20 -19.00
N ALA A 93 -6.21 -23.48 -18.62
CA ALA A 93 -5.76 -23.87 -17.29
C ALA A 93 -4.29 -23.48 -17.08
N ILE A 94 -3.99 -23.01 -15.87
CA ILE A 94 -2.63 -22.73 -15.41
C ILE A 94 -2.19 -23.89 -14.52
N ALA A 95 -0.99 -24.40 -14.77
CA ALA A 95 -0.39 -25.52 -14.04
C ALA A 95 0.92 -25.11 -13.36
N LEU A 96 1.55 -26.02 -12.62
CA LEU A 96 2.76 -25.73 -11.84
C LEU A 96 3.97 -25.33 -12.68
N ASP A 97 4.07 -25.87 -13.89
CA ASP A 97 5.10 -25.56 -14.88
C ASP A 97 5.00 -24.12 -15.41
N ASP A 98 3.87 -23.45 -15.20
CA ASP A 98 3.70 -22.02 -15.48
C ASP A 98 4.31 -21.10 -14.41
N TYR A 99 4.94 -21.66 -13.38
CA TYR A 99 5.62 -20.90 -12.32
C TYR A 99 7.09 -21.30 -12.22
N VAL A 100 7.89 -20.40 -11.65
CA VAL A 100 9.26 -20.71 -11.23
C VAL A 100 9.17 -21.30 -9.82
N LEU A 101 9.46 -22.60 -9.68
CA LEU A 101 9.29 -23.32 -8.41
C LEU A 101 10.49 -23.23 -7.47
N THR A 102 11.62 -22.70 -7.95
CA THR A 102 12.80 -22.45 -7.12
C THR A 102 12.69 -21.08 -6.42
N GLN A 103 13.29 -21.00 -5.24
CA GLN A 103 13.42 -19.74 -4.52
C GLN A 103 14.44 -18.82 -5.22
N PRO A 104 14.31 -17.49 -5.09
CA PRO A 104 15.28 -16.56 -5.66
C PRO A 104 16.67 -16.82 -5.06
N PRO A 105 17.75 -16.67 -5.84
CA PRO A 105 19.10 -16.80 -5.32
C PRO A 105 19.35 -15.76 -4.23
N LEU A 106 20.14 -16.15 -3.22
CA LEU A 106 20.53 -15.28 -2.12
C LEU A 106 21.99 -14.88 -2.29
N TYR A 107 22.28 -13.59 -2.07
CA TYR A 107 23.66 -13.13 -2.09
C TYR A 107 24.41 -13.66 -0.86
N THR A 108 25.40 -14.51 -1.10
CA THR A 108 26.26 -15.11 -0.06
C THR A 108 27.71 -14.61 -0.11
N GLY A 109 28.01 -13.70 -1.04
CA GLY A 109 29.34 -13.10 -1.20
C GLY A 109 29.73 -12.13 -0.07
N PRO A 110 30.97 -11.60 -0.11
CA PRO A 110 31.46 -10.65 0.89
C PRO A 110 30.61 -9.37 0.91
N LYS A 111 30.58 -8.65 2.03
CA LYS A 111 29.92 -7.33 2.08
C LYS A 111 30.75 -6.31 1.28
N ARG A 112 30.09 -5.30 0.70
CA ARG A 112 30.79 -4.16 0.08
C ARG A 112 31.74 -3.55 1.13
N PRO A 113 33.05 -3.45 0.85
CA PRO A 113 33.98 -2.86 1.79
C PRO A 113 33.76 -1.35 1.90
N VAL A 114 34.06 -0.79 3.07
CA VAL A 114 34.00 0.66 3.32
C VAL A 114 35.23 1.33 2.73
N ASN A 115 35.05 2.42 1.97
CA ASN A 115 36.18 3.17 1.42
C ASN A 115 36.96 3.88 2.54
N PRO A 116 38.25 3.58 2.76
CA PRO A 116 39.05 4.23 3.79
C PRO A 116 39.35 5.72 3.47
N GLU A 117 39.23 6.13 2.22
CA GLU A 117 39.39 7.54 1.79
C GLU A 117 38.09 8.35 1.94
N GLY A 118 37.02 7.74 2.46
CA GLY A 118 35.66 8.27 2.41
C GLY A 118 34.98 7.94 1.07
N GLU A 119 33.67 7.67 1.09
CA GLU A 119 32.92 7.69 -0.17
C GLU A 119 32.83 9.15 -0.65
N PRO A 120 32.83 9.41 -1.97
CA PRO A 120 32.45 10.73 -2.47
C PRO A 120 31.14 11.10 -1.79
N GLU A 121 31.07 12.30 -1.22
CA GLU A 121 29.88 12.79 -0.55
C GLU A 121 28.78 12.91 -1.61
N VAL A 122 28.05 11.81 -1.83
CA VAL A 122 26.82 11.84 -2.62
C VAL A 122 25.90 12.69 -1.75
N PRO A 123 25.51 13.90 -2.20
CA PRO A 123 24.66 14.75 -1.39
C PRO A 123 23.47 13.89 -0.95
N PRO A 124 23.13 13.87 0.35
CA PRO A 124 22.02 13.08 0.85
C PRO A 124 20.83 13.37 -0.05
N ARG A 125 20.25 12.34 -0.69
CA ARG A 125 19.06 12.55 -1.51
C ARG A 125 18.05 13.28 -0.65
N GLU A 126 17.73 14.53 -1.01
CA GLU A 126 16.71 15.31 -0.33
C GLU A 126 15.42 14.50 -0.41
N ARG A 127 15.01 13.93 0.73
CA ARG A 127 13.75 13.22 0.80
C ARG A 127 12.67 14.29 0.75
N LYS A 128 11.93 14.33 -0.36
CA LYS A 128 10.73 15.16 -0.45
C LYS A 128 9.86 14.90 0.78
N PRO A 129 9.45 15.94 1.52
CA PRO A 129 8.54 15.77 2.64
C PRO A 129 7.29 15.02 2.18
N ILE A 130 6.86 14.05 2.97
CA ILE A 130 5.59 13.36 2.73
C ILE A 130 4.49 14.26 3.31
N PRO A 131 3.52 14.71 2.50
CA PRO A 131 2.45 15.55 2.98
C PRO A 131 1.62 14.80 4.02
N VAL A 132 1.17 15.53 5.03
CA VAL A 132 0.38 14.99 6.14
C VAL A 132 -1.05 15.53 6.11
N VAL A 133 -1.92 15.01 6.99
CA VAL A 133 -3.32 15.45 7.13
C VAL A 133 -3.48 16.97 7.10
N ALA A 134 -2.61 17.72 7.77
CA ALA A 134 -2.67 19.19 7.79
C ALA A 134 -2.46 19.80 6.38
N ASP A 135 -1.55 19.25 5.58
CA ASP A 135 -1.30 19.69 4.21
C ASP A 135 -2.49 19.40 3.30
N PHE A 136 -3.12 18.23 3.46
CA PHE A 136 -4.32 17.84 2.72
C PHE A 136 -5.49 18.79 3.01
N LEU A 137 -5.72 19.10 4.28
CA LEU A 137 -6.76 20.03 4.72
C LEU A 137 -6.51 21.46 4.21
N LYS A 138 -5.26 21.93 4.30
CA LYS A 138 -4.87 23.24 3.77
C LYS A 138 -5.14 23.32 2.27
N ALA A 139 -4.70 22.33 1.51
CA ALA A 139 -4.88 22.31 0.07
C ALA A 139 -6.37 22.23 -0.33
N ALA A 140 -7.19 21.49 0.41
CA ALA A 140 -8.64 21.43 0.20
C ALA A 140 -9.32 22.80 0.40
N ALA A 141 -8.91 23.54 1.42
CA ALA A 141 -9.40 24.90 1.66
C ALA A 141 -8.96 25.87 0.56
N GLU A 142 -7.70 25.82 0.14
CA GLU A 142 -7.13 26.74 -0.85
C GLU A 142 -7.63 26.50 -2.28
N HIS A 143 -7.73 25.25 -2.71
CA HIS A 143 -8.01 24.92 -4.12
C HIS A 143 -9.46 24.58 -4.42
N PHE A 144 -10.22 24.14 -3.41
CA PHE A 144 -11.61 23.73 -3.59
C PHE A 144 -12.58 24.42 -2.65
N HIS A 145 -12.10 25.30 -1.76
CA HIS A 145 -12.89 25.95 -0.71
C HIS A 145 -13.67 24.93 0.11
N PHE A 146 -13.01 23.82 0.44
CA PHE A 146 -13.61 22.67 1.09
C PHE A 146 -12.95 22.41 2.44
N ALA A 147 -13.79 22.22 3.45
CA ALA A 147 -13.41 21.67 4.73
C ALA A 147 -14.22 20.38 4.95
N PRO A 148 -13.57 19.21 5.07
CA PRO A 148 -14.25 17.96 5.37
C PRO A 148 -15.10 18.07 6.66
N GLN A 149 -16.33 17.57 6.61
CA GLN A 149 -17.11 17.37 7.82
C GLN A 149 -16.55 16.14 8.54
N ARG A 150 -15.76 16.37 9.58
CA ARG A 150 -15.17 15.29 10.36
C ARG A 150 -16.22 14.58 11.22
N PRO A 151 -16.09 13.27 11.48
CA PRO A 151 -16.92 12.60 12.46
C PRO A 151 -16.77 13.27 13.84
N ALA A 152 -17.86 13.34 14.60
CA ALA A 152 -17.86 13.79 15.99
C ALA A 152 -17.17 12.79 16.93
N SER A 153 -17.09 11.52 16.54
CA SER A 153 -16.38 10.47 17.27
C SER A 153 -15.95 9.34 16.36
N GLU A 154 -14.94 8.57 16.79
CA GLU A 154 -14.52 7.37 16.06
C GLU A 154 -15.65 6.35 15.91
N ALA A 155 -16.52 6.23 16.93
CA ALA A 155 -17.70 5.36 16.89
C ALA A 155 -18.70 5.78 15.80
N GLU A 156 -18.84 7.08 15.52
CA GLU A 156 -19.68 7.56 14.42
C GLU A 156 -19.11 7.12 13.06
N PHE A 157 -17.80 7.27 12.87
CA PHE A 157 -17.15 6.85 11.64
C PHE A 157 -17.25 5.33 11.42
N LYS A 158 -17.01 4.51 12.46
CA LYS A 158 -17.17 3.05 12.39
C LYS A 158 -18.57 2.64 11.93
N ARG A 159 -19.61 3.27 12.47
CA ARG A 159 -21.01 3.03 12.03
C ARG A 159 -21.25 3.46 10.60
N ALA A 160 -20.70 4.60 10.17
CA ALA A 160 -20.83 5.06 8.79
C ALA A 160 -20.11 4.10 7.82
N TYR A 161 -18.87 3.73 8.13
CA TYR A 161 -18.08 2.75 7.39
C TYR A 161 -18.78 1.40 7.30
N ALA A 162 -19.27 0.84 8.41
CA ALA A 162 -19.94 -0.46 8.44
C ALA A 162 -21.22 -0.47 7.60
N ARG A 163 -22.06 0.57 7.70
CA ARG A 163 -23.25 0.71 6.85
C ARG A 163 -22.89 0.76 5.36
N THR A 164 -21.89 1.55 5.00
CA THR A 164 -21.43 1.65 3.61
C THR A 164 -20.86 0.32 3.13
N ALA A 165 -20.04 -0.36 3.94
CA ALA A 165 -19.44 -1.64 3.60
C ALA A 165 -20.52 -2.70 3.30
N LEU A 166 -21.53 -2.83 4.17
CA LEU A 166 -22.66 -3.74 3.98
C LEU A 166 -23.46 -3.39 2.73
N ALA A 167 -23.80 -2.12 2.53
CA ALA A 167 -24.55 -1.66 1.36
C ALA A 167 -23.80 -1.91 0.05
N SER A 168 -22.47 -1.83 0.06
CA SER A 168 -21.59 -2.14 -1.07
C SER A 168 -21.34 -3.64 -1.26
N GLY A 169 -21.80 -4.51 -0.35
CA GLY A 169 -21.67 -5.96 -0.44
C GLY A 169 -20.37 -6.55 0.12
N LEU A 170 -19.63 -5.79 0.94
CA LEU A 170 -18.55 -6.33 1.76
C LEU A 170 -19.15 -7.02 3.00
N THR A 171 -18.51 -8.11 3.41
CA THR A 171 -18.88 -8.80 4.66
C THR A 171 -18.26 -8.11 5.87
N ARG A 172 -18.89 -8.29 7.04
CA ARG A 172 -18.31 -7.90 8.33
C ARG A 172 -16.89 -8.43 8.51
N GLU A 173 -16.66 -9.70 8.16
CA GLU A 173 -15.35 -10.33 8.29
C GLU A 173 -14.29 -9.64 7.43
N GLN A 174 -14.57 -9.42 6.13
CA GLN A 174 -13.65 -8.74 5.22
C GLN A 174 -13.30 -7.34 5.74
N ALA A 175 -14.30 -6.55 6.09
CA ALA A 175 -14.11 -5.18 6.56
C ALA A 175 -13.31 -5.10 7.86
N VAL A 176 -13.68 -5.89 8.87
CA VAL A 176 -13.03 -5.88 10.19
C VAL A 176 -11.61 -6.41 10.12
N ARG A 177 -11.38 -7.50 9.39
CA ARG A 177 -10.05 -8.13 9.33
C ARG A 177 -9.07 -7.30 8.49
N VAL A 178 -9.51 -6.69 7.39
CA VAL A 178 -8.68 -5.72 6.64
C VAL A 178 -8.35 -4.51 7.50
N TYR A 179 -9.33 -3.89 8.19
CA TYR A 179 -9.05 -2.83 9.16
C TYR A 179 -8.03 -3.25 10.22
N SER A 180 -8.17 -4.47 10.75
CA SER A 180 -7.29 -5.01 11.77
C SER A 180 -5.85 -5.17 11.27
N PHE A 181 -5.69 -5.62 10.03
CA PHE A 181 -4.39 -5.72 9.38
C PHE A 181 -3.76 -4.34 9.17
N GLU A 182 -4.48 -3.45 8.50
CA GLU A 182 -4.01 -2.14 8.02
C GLU A 182 -3.70 -1.15 9.15
N THR A 183 -4.50 -1.19 10.22
CA THR A 183 -4.38 -0.24 11.33
C THR A 183 -3.73 -0.82 12.58
N GLY A 184 -3.37 -2.11 12.54
CA GLY A 184 -2.96 -2.84 13.73
C GLY A 184 -4.08 -2.97 14.77
N GLY A 185 -5.36 -2.85 14.37
CA GLY A 185 -6.56 -3.10 15.18
C GLY A 185 -7.01 -1.96 16.10
N ASN A 186 -6.34 -0.80 16.08
CA ASN A 186 -6.66 0.37 16.93
C ASN A 186 -6.55 1.70 16.17
N GLY A 187 -6.61 1.71 14.84
CA GLY A 187 -6.54 2.96 14.07
C GLY A 187 -7.81 3.77 14.10
N ASN A 188 -7.65 5.09 14.02
CA ASN A 188 -8.74 6.04 13.84
C ASN A 188 -8.99 6.34 12.36
N HIS A 189 -10.12 6.98 12.05
CA HIS A 189 -10.50 7.34 10.67
C HIS A 189 -9.46 8.20 9.92
N ASP A 190 -8.64 8.96 10.66
CA ASP A 190 -7.60 9.88 10.13
C ASP A 190 -6.18 9.38 10.37
N MET A 191 -6.01 8.13 10.81
CA MET A 191 -4.70 7.54 11.03
C MET A 191 -3.90 7.54 9.72
N GLN A 192 -2.76 8.22 9.72
CA GLN A 192 -1.81 8.22 8.61
C GLN A 192 -0.65 7.26 8.88
N SER A 193 -0.25 6.51 7.86
CA SER A 193 0.83 5.53 7.97
C SER A 193 2.14 6.12 8.50
N GLY A 194 2.66 5.54 9.58
CA GLY A 194 3.90 5.98 10.24
C GLY A 194 3.73 7.13 11.24
N LEU A 195 2.59 7.83 11.22
CA LEU A 195 2.25 8.84 12.21
C LEU A 195 1.42 8.22 13.34
N SER A 196 1.97 8.27 14.54
CA SER A 196 1.29 7.76 15.74
C SER A 196 1.26 8.84 16.79
N ALA A 197 0.05 9.25 17.20
CA ALA A 197 -0.13 10.24 18.27
C ALA A 197 0.54 9.81 19.58
N SER A 198 0.63 8.51 19.83
CA SER A 198 1.29 7.94 21.02
C SER A 198 2.83 7.90 20.95
N ARG A 199 3.44 8.33 19.83
CA ARG A 199 4.90 8.28 19.63
C ARG A 199 5.43 9.66 19.26
N PRO A 200 6.03 10.38 20.22
CA PRO A 200 6.73 11.63 19.95
C PRO A 200 7.79 11.44 18.86
N GLY A 201 7.86 12.39 17.91
CA GLY A 201 8.82 12.34 16.80
C GLY A 201 8.51 11.31 15.70
N SER A 202 7.34 10.67 15.73
CA SER A 202 6.90 9.82 14.62
C SER A 202 6.79 10.62 13.31
N ARG A 203 7.04 9.95 12.18
CA ARG A 203 7.08 10.56 10.85
C ARG A 203 6.23 9.75 9.89
N ALA A 204 5.52 10.43 8.99
CA ALA A 204 4.80 9.79 7.92
C ALA A 204 5.77 8.94 7.09
N ILE A 205 5.36 7.71 6.77
CA ILE A 205 6.08 6.85 5.83
C ILE A 205 5.39 6.78 4.48
N SER A 206 4.11 7.17 4.41
CA SER A 206 3.33 7.31 3.19
C SER A 206 2.19 8.30 3.39
N THR A 207 1.49 8.62 2.30
CA THR A 207 0.27 9.44 2.33
C THR A 207 -0.97 8.63 2.73
N ALA A 208 -0.79 7.35 3.11
CA ALA A 208 -1.90 6.45 3.31
C ALA A 208 -2.72 6.79 4.56
N ILE A 209 -4.03 6.98 4.41
CA ILE A 209 -4.96 7.37 5.50
C ILE A 209 -6.11 6.36 5.66
N GLY A 210 -6.55 6.19 6.90
CA GLY A 210 -7.83 5.57 7.25
C GLY A 210 -7.74 4.04 7.39
N TYR A 211 -8.91 3.40 7.47
CA TYR A 211 -9.06 1.98 7.79
C TYR A 211 -8.42 1.07 6.76
N ASN A 212 -8.34 1.52 5.52
CA ASN A 212 -7.82 0.77 4.39
C ASN A 212 -6.56 1.42 3.80
N GLN A 213 -5.93 2.35 4.54
CA GLN A 213 -4.67 3.02 4.17
C GLN A 213 -4.68 3.49 2.69
N LEU A 214 -5.60 4.40 2.35
CA LEU A 214 -5.71 4.96 0.99
C LEU A 214 -4.59 5.97 0.75
N LEU A 215 -3.81 5.80 -0.32
CA LEU A 215 -2.84 6.79 -0.78
C LEU A 215 -3.56 7.95 -1.50
N THR A 216 -2.87 9.09 -1.65
CA THR A 216 -3.34 10.21 -2.49
C THR A 216 -3.74 9.77 -3.89
N THR A 217 -2.94 8.90 -4.52
CA THR A 217 -3.22 8.33 -5.85
C THR A 217 -4.53 7.53 -5.87
N ASN A 218 -4.83 6.74 -4.81
CA ASN A 218 -6.08 5.99 -4.74
C ASN A 218 -7.29 6.93 -4.71
N SER A 219 -7.22 8.06 -4.00
CA SER A 219 -8.34 9.00 -3.96
C SER A 219 -8.62 9.64 -5.32
N VAL A 220 -7.56 10.03 -6.05
CA VAL A 220 -7.71 10.58 -7.41
C VAL A 220 -8.31 9.52 -8.35
N GLU A 221 -7.74 8.32 -8.37
CA GLU A 221 -8.21 7.21 -9.21
C GLU A 221 -9.66 6.83 -8.91
N LEU A 222 -10.01 6.63 -7.63
CA LEU A 222 -11.38 6.26 -7.23
C LEU A 222 -12.39 7.36 -7.58
N LEU A 223 -12.03 8.65 -7.46
CA LEU A 223 -12.92 9.73 -7.89
C LEU A 223 -13.04 9.79 -9.43
N ALA A 224 -11.96 9.53 -10.16
CA ALA A 224 -12.00 9.47 -11.62
C ALA A 224 -12.94 8.35 -12.10
N GLU A 225 -12.83 7.15 -11.52
CA GLU A 225 -13.64 5.99 -11.88
C GLU A 225 -15.07 6.07 -11.33
N GLN A 226 -15.21 6.17 -10.01
CA GLN A 226 -16.45 5.93 -9.26
C GLN A 226 -17.12 7.20 -8.75
N GLY A 227 -16.54 8.38 -9.00
CA GLY A 227 -17.04 9.64 -8.46
C GLY A 227 -18.50 9.97 -8.77
N HIS A 228 -19.01 9.45 -9.89
CA HIS A 228 -20.42 9.59 -10.28
C HIS A 228 -21.37 8.85 -9.32
N GLU A 229 -21.02 7.64 -8.88
CA GLU A 229 -21.79 6.88 -7.89
C GLU A 229 -21.73 7.57 -6.51
N PHE A 230 -20.61 8.19 -6.16
CA PHE A 230 -20.50 8.95 -4.90
C PHE A 230 -21.38 10.19 -4.91
N VAL A 231 -21.37 10.94 -6.02
CA VAL A 231 -22.26 12.08 -6.22
C VAL A 231 -23.73 11.65 -6.13
N LYS A 232 -24.09 10.51 -6.73
CA LYS A 232 -25.44 9.95 -6.64
C LYS A 232 -25.81 9.60 -5.20
N ALA A 233 -24.95 8.87 -4.47
CA ALA A 233 -25.19 8.50 -3.08
C ALA A 233 -25.41 9.72 -2.16
N LEU A 234 -24.59 10.76 -2.32
CA LEU A 234 -24.76 12.01 -1.57
C LEU A 234 -26.05 12.76 -1.97
N THR A 235 -26.42 12.74 -3.25
CA THR A 235 -27.66 13.38 -3.75
C THR A 235 -28.90 12.69 -3.18
N GLU A 236 -28.91 11.35 -3.15
CA GLU A 236 -29.98 10.56 -2.52
C GLU A 236 -30.07 10.84 -1.02
N LYS A 237 -28.93 10.99 -0.34
CA LYS A 237 -28.89 11.41 1.06
C LYS A 237 -29.46 12.82 1.25
N ALA A 238 -29.05 13.78 0.41
CA ALA A 238 -29.51 15.17 0.46
C ALA A 238 -31.04 15.31 0.35
N ALA A 239 -31.68 14.46 -0.46
CA ALA A 239 -33.13 14.43 -0.62
C ALA A 239 -33.91 14.12 0.67
N ARG A 240 -33.25 13.56 1.68
CA ARG A 240 -33.85 13.18 2.97
C ARG A 240 -33.49 14.13 4.11
N LEU A 241 -32.73 15.19 3.84
CA LEU A 241 -32.26 16.14 4.85
C LEU A 241 -33.18 17.36 4.97
N SER A 242 -33.29 17.89 6.19
CA SER A 242 -33.89 19.21 6.45
C SER A 242 -33.12 20.34 5.75
N ALA A 243 -33.76 21.49 5.52
CA ALA A 243 -33.19 22.58 4.71
C ALA A 243 -31.76 23.02 5.09
N PRO A 244 -31.38 23.23 6.37
CA PRO A 244 -30.01 23.63 6.71
C PRO A 244 -28.98 22.54 6.38
N ALA A 245 -29.26 21.29 6.76
CA ALA A 245 -28.38 20.15 6.48
C ALA A 245 -28.29 19.84 4.98
N ARG A 246 -29.41 20.01 4.26
CA ARG A 246 -29.45 19.86 2.80
C ARG A 246 -28.56 20.88 2.10
N LYS A 247 -28.58 22.16 2.52
CA LYS A 247 -27.71 23.20 1.96
C LYS A 247 -26.22 22.86 2.12
N ALA A 248 -25.82 22.36 3.28
CA ALA A 248 -24.44 21.91 3.51
C ALA A 248 -24.08 20.71 2.62
N MET A 249 -24.98 19.75 2.48
CA MET A 249 -24.80 18.60 1.59
C MET A 249 -24.73 19.01 0.11
N ASP A 250 -25.58 19.93 -0.35
CA ASP A 250 -25.58 20.43 -1.73
C ASP A 250 -24.24 21.13 -2.06
N HIS A 251 -23.68 21.89 -1.12
CA HIS A 251 -22.34 22.46 -1.26
C HIS A 251 -21.27 21.36 -1.38
N LYS A 252 -21.30 20.34 -0.52
CA LYS A 252 -20.39 19.19 -0.57
C LYS A 252 -20.48 18.45 -1.90
N ILE A 253 -21.69 18.21 -2.42
CA ILE A 253 -21.93 17.60 -3.74
C ILE A 253 -21.29 18.45 -4.85
N ALA A 254 -21.44 19.77 -4.80
CA ALA A 254 -20.84 20.66 -5.79
C ALA A 254 -19.31 20.61 -5.75
N VAL A 255 -18.70 20.57 -4.57
CA VAL A 255 -17.25 20.38 -4.40
C VAL A 255 -16.83 19.01 -4.97
N LEU A 256 -17.51 17.93 -4.59
CA LEU A 256 -17.20 16.58 -5.04
C LEU A 256 -17.25 16.49 -6.57
N LYS A 257 -18.27 17.09 -7.22
CA LYS A 257 -18.33 17.17 -8.69
C LYS A 257 -17.10 17.86 -9.30
N ARG A 258 -16.60 18.94 -8.69
CA ARG A 258 -15.37 19.61 -9.15
C ARG A 258 -14.14 18.72 -8.97
N MET A 259 -14.02 18.04 -7.84
CA MET A 259 -12.91 17.11 -7.59
C MET A 259 -12.93 15.89 -8.52
N VAL A 260 -14.12 15.38 -8.86
CA VAL A 260 -14.30 14.32 -9.87
C VAL A 260 -13.87 14.81 -11.25
N ALA A 261 -14.30 16.01 -11.65
CA ALA A 261 -13.89 16.61 -12.93
C ALA A 261 -12.37 16.80 -12.99
N PHE A 262 -11.75 17.31 -11.91
CA PHE A 262 -10.31 17.45 -11.79
C PHE A 262 -9.58 16.10 -11.92
N SER A 263 -10.07 15.06 -11.24
CA SER A 263 -9.46 13.73 -11.28
C SER A 263 -9.46 13.10 -12.68
N ARG A 264 -10.37 13.56 -13.56
CA ARG A 264 -10.49 13.12 -14.97
C ARG A 264 -9.74 14.00 -15.98
N THR A 265 -8.91 14.94 -15.51
CA THR A 265 -8.12 15.82 -16.40
C THR A 265 -6.93 15.12 -17.04
N VAL A 266 -6.60 13.92 -16.56
CA VAL A 266 -5.52 13.08 -17.08
C VAL A 266 -6.09 11.75 -17.59
N PRO A 267 -5.36 11.01 -18.45
CA PRO A 267 -5.74 9.66 -18.83
C PRO A 267 -5.92 8.75 -17.62
N ASP A 268 -6.82 7.79 -17.74
CA ASP A 268 -7.12 6.77 -16.74
C ASP A 268 -5.98 5.73 -16.65
N GLU A 269 -4.83 6.20 -16.15
CA GLU A 269 -3.60 5.44 -16.01
C GLU A 269 -2.96 5.77 -14.65
N TRP A 270 -2.55 4.73 -13.92
CA TRP A 270 -1.97 4.87 -12.59
C TRP A 270 -0.86 5.94 -12.52
N ALA A 271 0.08 5.95 -13.47
CA ALA A 271 1.18 6.91 -13.49
C ALA A 271 0.71 8.36 -13.69
N ALA A 272 -0.36 8.56 -14.48
CA ALA A 272 -0.93 9.87 -14.70
C ALA A 272 -1.69 10.35 -13.44
N HIS A 273 -2.47 9.48 -12.82
CA HIS A 273 -3.12 9.74 -11.53
C HIS A 273 -2.11 9.99 -10.41
N GLU A 274 -1.00 9.25 -10.35
CA GLU A 274 0.06 9.46 -9.37
C GLU A 274 0.72 10.83 -9.53
N LYS A 275 1.01 11.24 -10.77
CA LYS A 275 1.53 12.59 -11.04
C LYS A 275 0.54 13.66 -10.60
N LEU A 276 -0.75 13.49 -10.89
CA LEU A 276 -1.81 14.41 -10.48
C LEU A 276 -1.99 14.45 -8.96
N ALA A 277 -1.95 13.30 -8.30
CA ALA A 277 -2.07 13.13 -6.86
C ALA A 277 -0.89 13.73 -6.07
N ASN A 278 0.26 13.91 -6.71
CA ASN A 278 1.44 14.57 -6.16
C ASN A 278 1.44 16.10 -6.33
N THR A 279 0.27 16.70 -6.58
CA THR A 279 0.05 18.16 -6.62
C THR A 279 -0.79 18.62 -5.43
N PRO A 280 -0.75 19.91 -5.05
CA PRO A 280 -1.67 20.46 -4.04
C PRO A 280 -3.15 20.18 -4.33
N GLN A 281 -3.58 20.24 -5.59
CA GLN A 281 -4.96 19.89 -5.96
C GLN A 281 -5.25 18.39 -5.77
N GLY A 282 -4.27 17.52 -6.03
CA GLY A 282 -4.36 16.09 -5.72
C GLY A 282 -4.44 15.81 -4.21
N TRP A 283 -3.69 16.57 -3.41
CA TRP A 283 -3.75 16.55 -1.94
C TRP A 283 -5.12 17.00 -1.43
N ALA A 284 -5.69 18.03 -2.05
CA ALA A 284 -7.04 18.50 -1.76
C ALA A 284 -8.10 17.41 -2.02
N VAL A 285 -7.98 16.65 -3.12
CA VAL A 285 -8.83 15.49 -3.39
C VAL A 285 -8.71 14.46 -2.27
N HIS A 286 -7.49 14.19 -1.80
CA HIS A 286 -7.26 13.19 -0.75
C HIS A 286 -7.92 13.55 0.59
N ALA A 287 -8.13 14.84 0.88
CA ALA A 287 -8.85 15.28 2.08
C ALA A 287 -10.29 14.74 2.16
N MET A 288 -10.90 14.32 1.04
CA MET A 288 -12.23 13.67 1.03
C MET A 288 -12.27 12.37 1.84
N VAL A 289 -11.13 11.71 2.07
CA VAL A 289 -11.05 10.51 2.92
C VAL A 289 -11.45 10.80 4.36
N LEU A 290 -11.30 12.05 4.81
CA LEU A 290 -11.57 12.51 6.18
C LEU A 290 -13.03 12.95 6.40
N ASP A 291 -13.83 13.08 5.33
CA ASP A 291 -15.22 13.50 5.40
C ASP A 291 -16.13 12.33 5.81
N ILE A 292 -17.08 12.56 6.71
CA ILE A 292 -17.99 11.51 7.22
C ILE A 292 -18.93 10.92 6.17
N ASP A 293 -19.22 11.66 5.10
CA ASP A 293 -20.14 11.21 4.03
C ASP A 293 -19.40 10.58 2.85
N VAL A 294 -18.18 11.03 2.57
CA VAL A 294 -17.38 10.59 1.40
C VAL A 294 -16.29 9.58 1.80
N GLY A 295 -15.68 9.74 2.97
CA GLY A 295 -14.62 8.87 3.49
C GLY A 295 -15.01 7.39 3.52
N PRO A 296 -16.17 7.01 4.12
CA PRO A 296 -16.67 5.65 4.06
C PRO A 296 -16.79 5.09 2.63
N LEU A 297 -17.29 5.90 1.68
CA LEU A 297 -17.44 5.48 0.27
C LEU A 297 -16.07 5.22 -0.37
N LEU A 298 -15.13 6.15 -0.24
CA LEU A 298 -13.78 6.00 -0.77
C LEU A 298 -13.09 4.75 -0.21
N GLN A 299 -13.13 4.58 1.12
CA GLN A 299 -12.41 3.50 1.77
C GLN A 299 -13.00 2.13 1.42
N THR A 300 -14.33 1.97 1.42
CA THR A 300 -14.96 0.69 1.05
C THR A 300 -14.81 0.37 -0.43
N HIS A 301 -14.89 1.38 -1.31
CA HIS A 301 -14.75 1.15 -2.75
C HIS A 301 -13.36 0.67 -3.15
N LYS A 302 -12.29 1.06 -2.43
CA LYS A 302 -10.94 0.51 -2.65
C LYS A 302 -10.96 -1.02 -2.61
N LEU A 303 -11.65 -1.62 -1.64
CA LEU A 303 -11.76 -3.08 -1.52
C LEU A 303 -12.76 -3.67 -2.52
N LEU A 304 -13.83 -2.94 -2.80
CA LEU A 304 -14.85 -3.40 -3.73
C LEU A 304 -14.29 -3.57 -5.15
N THR A 305 -13.34 -2.75 -5.58
CA THR A 305 -12.67 -2.89 -6.89
C THR A 305 -12.10 -4.29 -7.06
N SER A 306 -11.37 -4.82 -6.06
CA SER A 306 -10.83 -6.20 -6.09
C SER A 306 -11.92 -7.27 -6.12
N VAL A 307 -12.99 -7.09 -5.34
CA VAL A 307 -14.13 -8.03 -5.33
C VAL A 307 -14.83 -8.07 -6.69
N LEU A 308 -15.11 -6.89 -7.28
CA LEU A 308 -15.76 -6.78 -8.58
C LEU A 308 -14.86 -7.31 -9.69
N PHE A 309 -13.55 -7.06 -9.61
CA PHE A 309 -12.58 -7.61 -10.54
C PHE A 309 -12.58 -9.14 -10.50
N ALA A 310 -12.51 -9.75 -9.31
CA ALA A 310 -12.53 -11.20 -9.16
C ALA A 310 -13.81 -11.82 -9.77
N ARG A 311 -14.97 -11.22 -9.48
CA ARG A 311 -16.26 -11.64 -10.05
C ARG A 311 -16.30 -11.51 -11.57
N ALA A 312 -15.81 -10.40 -12.11
CA ALA A 312 -15.72 -10.18 -13.56
C ALA A 312 -14.81 -11.19 -14.27
N LYS A 313 -13.87 -11.80 -13.54
CA LYS A 313 -13.01 -12.90 -14.02
C LYS A 313 -13.59 -14.30 -13.76
N GLY A 314 -14.85 -14.38 -13.31
CA GLY A 314 -15.56 -15.64 -13.07
C GLY A 314 -15.31 -16.25 -11.70
N HIS A 315 -14.56 -15.58 -10.81
CA HIS A 315 -14.42 -16.01 -9.43
C HIS A 315 -15.62 -15.52 -8.60
N THR A 316 -16.63 -16.38 -8.49
CA THR A 316 -17.92 -16.05 -7.85
C THR A 316 -17.98 -16.40 -6.36
N ARG A 317 -17.07 -17.25 -5.87
CA ARG A 317 -16.93 -17.51 -4.43
C ARG A 317 -16.56 -16.21 -3.70
N PRO A 318 -17.14 -15.92 -2.52
CA PRO A 318 -16.67 -14.82 -1.67
C PRO A 318 -15.17 -14.98 -1.34
N LEU A 319 -14.41 -13.90 -1.55
CA LEU A 319 -13.02 -13.80 -1.10
C LEU A 319 -12.98 -13.84 0.43
N THR A 320 -12.07 -14.60 1.01
CA THR A 320 -11.72 -14.41 2.43
C THR A 320 -11.07 -13.05 2.64
N ALA A 321 -10.96 -12.57 3.89
CA ALA A 321 -10.29 -11.31 4.18
C ALA A 321 -8.83 -11.30 3.73
N ALA A 322 -8.07 -12.37 3.96
CA ALA A 322 -6.69 -12.48 3.50
C ALA A 322 -6.58 -12.55 1.97
N GLU A 323 -7.49 -13.26 1.29
CA GLU A 323 -7.54 -13.26 -0.19
C GLU A 323 -7.82 -11.87 -0.77
N LEU A 324 -8.77 -11.14 -0.17
CA LEU A 324 -9.06 -9.75 -0.53
C LEU A 324 -7.86 -8.84 -0.30
N GLU A 325 -7.18 -9.00 0.83
CA GLU A 325 -5.98 -8.22 1.16
C GLU A 325 -4.80 -8.55 0.24
N MET A 326 -4.65 -9.81 -0.19
CA MET A 326 -3.64 -10.16 -1.19
C MET A 326 -3.89 -9.44 -2.52
N MET A 327 -5.15 -9.31 -2.94
CA MET A 327 -5.51 -8.52 -4.12
C MET A 327 -5.23 -7.04 -3.92
N ASN A 328 -5.60 -6.48 -2.76
CA ASN A 328 -5.33 -5.09 -2.39
C ASN A 328 -3.83 -4.74 -2.40
N LEU A 329 -2.95 -5.65 -1.93
CA LEU A 329 -1.50 -5.41 -1.82
C LEU A 329 -0.72 -5.68 -3.11
N THR A 330 -1.11 -6.71 -3.87
CA THR A 330 -0.35 -7.17 -5.06
C THR A 330 -0.93 -6.67 -6.38
N GLY A 331 -2.08 -6.00 -6.32
CA GLY A 331 -2.88 -5.60 -7.47
C GLY A 331 -3.80 -6.73 -7.94
N ASP A 332 -4.99 -6.38 -8.41
CA ASP A 332 -6.08 -7.31 -8.66
C ASP A 332 -5.71 -8.51 -9.54
N GLY A 333 -4.99 -8.29 -10.65
CA GLY A 333 -4.62 -9.36 -11.57
C GLY A 333 -3.66 -10.38 -10.95
N THR A 334 -2.65 -9.89 -10.24
CA THR A 334 -1.64 -10.73 -9.56
C THR A 334 -2.23 -11.39 -8.34
N GLY A 335 -3.02 -10.67 -7.54
CA GLY A 335 -3.70 -11.24 -6.39
C GLY A 335 -4.69 -12.32 -6.80
N LEU A 336 -5.44 -12.12 -7.89
CA LEU A 336 -6.32 -13.15 -8.42
C LEU A 336 -5.55 -14.41 -8.86
N ASP A 337 -4.32 -14.27 -9.37
CA ASP A 337 -3.41 -15.39 -9.65
C ASP A 337 -3.17 -16.23 -8.39
N MET A 338 -2.89 -15.58 -7.26
CA MET A 338 -2.72 -16.24 -5.97
C MET A 338 -4.02 -16.85 -5.42
N VAL A 339 -5.13 -16.12 -5.53
CA VAL A 339 -6.45 -16.51 -4.99
C VAL A 339 -7.06 -17.68 -5.74
N THR A 340 -6.92 -17.73 -7.07
CA THR A 340 -7.47 -18.83 -7.88
C THR A 340 -6.59 -20.07 -7.89
N MET A 341 -5.36 -19.98 -7.39
CA MET A 341 -4.43 -21.09 -7.30
C MET A 341 -4.95 -22.18 -6.35
N PRO A 342 -4.98 -23.47 -6.78
CA PRO A 342 -5.30 -24.58 -5.91
C PRO A 342 -4.36 -24.68 -4.70
N GLN A 343 -4.88 -25.13 -3.55
CA GLN A 343 -4.10 -25.20 -2.30
C GLN A 343 -2.78 -25.98 -2.44
N ALA A 344 -2.80 -27.15 -3.09
CA ALA A 344 -1.61 -27.95 -3.32
C ALA A 344 -0.52 -27.23 -4.14
N MET A 345 -0.91 -26.25 -4.99
CA MET A 345 0.04 -25.39 -5.68
C MET A 345 0.51 -24.25 -4.78
N ARG A 346 -0.37 -23.66 -3.98
CA ARG A 346 -0.03 -22.54 -3.06
C ARG A 346 1.11 -22.92 -2.10
N GLU A 347 1.18 -24.17 -1.68
CA GLU A 347 2.23 -24.72 -0.81
C GLU A 347 3.60 -24.83 -1.48
N ARG A 348 3.62 -24.84 -2.82
CA ARG A 348 4.83 -25.08 -3.62
C ARG A 348 5.32 -23.84 -4.35
N VAL A 349 4.42 -22.96 -4.79
CA VAL A 349 4.77 -21.81 -5.62
C VAL A 349 5.40 -20.70 -4.76
N PRO A 350 6.65 -20.29 -5.06
CA PRO A 350 7.31 -19.20 -4.37
C PRO A 350 6.60 -17.85 -4.55
N THR A 351 6.59 -17.04 -3.49
CA THR A 351 5.98 -15.69 -3.51
C THR A 351 6.62 -14.77 -4.53
N SER A 352 7.91 -14.92 -4.83
CA SER A 352 8.64 -14.15 -5.85
C SER A 352 7.94 -14.10 -7.22
N ASN A 353 7.18 -15.15 -7.60
CA ASN A 353 6.39 -15.19 -8.85
C ASN A 353 5.37 -14.04 -8.98
N PHE A 354 5.00 -13.40 -7.87
CA PHE A 354 3.94 -12.39 -7.76
C PHE A 354 4.47 -10.98 -7.48
N PHE A 355 5.78 -10.81 -7.33
CA PHE A 355 6.37 -9.49 -7.10
C PHE A 355 7.31 -9.10 -8.25
N GLN A 356 7.53 -7.81 -8.43
CA GLN A 356 8.70 -7.35 -9.18
C GLN A 356 9.94 -7.50 -8.30
N ARG A 357 11.13 -7.68 -8.89
CA ARG A 357 12.40 -7.87 -8.18
C ARG A 357 12.58 -6.87 -7.03
N GLY A 358 12.57 -5.57 -7.35
CA GLY A 358 12.76 -4.52 -6.35
C GLY A 358 11.63 -4.42 -5.31
N GLY A 359 10.42 -4.90 -5.63
CA GLY A 359 9.33 -5.02 -4.66
C GLY A 359 9.54 -6.19 -3.69
N TYR A 360 10.02 -7.33 -4.21
CA TYR A 360 10.30 -8.52 -3.42
C TYR A 360 11.50 -8.34 -2.48
N GLU A 361 12.63 -7.86 -3.01
CA GLU A 361 13.90 -7.74 -2.27
C GLU A 361 13.81 -6.78 -1.08
N ARG A 362 12.85 -5.85 -1.10
CA ARG A 362 12.55 -4.91 0.00
C ARG A 362 11.42 -5.38 0.92
N ASN A 363 10.84 -6.56 0.67
CA ASN A 363 9.70 -7.08 1.42
C ASN A 363 10.12 -8.28 2.29
N PRO A 364 10.53 -8.05 3.55
CA PRO A 364 10.95 -9.14 4.44
C PRO A 364 9.81 -10.11 4.77
N VAL A 365 8.55 -9.69 4.67
CA VAL A 365 7.40 -10.57 4.91
C VAL A 365 7.27 -11.58 3.77
N ALA A 366 7.30 -11.13 2.52
CA ALA A 366 7.23 -12.03 1.36
C ALA A 366 8.43 -13.00 1.32
N ILE A 367 9.62 -12.52 1.71
CA ILE A 367 10.84 -13.34 1.76
C ILE A 367 10.75 -14.43 2.84
N ARG A 368 10.28 -14.10 4.06
CA ARG A 368 10.16 -15.09 5.14
C ARG A 368 9.02 -16.08 4.90
N HIS A 369 7.92 -15.61 4.32
CA HIS A 369 6.73 -16.41 4.01
C HIS A 369 6.77 -16.78 2.53
N ASN A 370 7.79 -17.54 2.18
CA ASN A 370 8.30 -17.73 0.83
C ASN A 370 7.43 -18.58 -0.13
N THR A 371 6.17 -18.86 0.22
CA THR A 371 5.20 -19.55 -0.64
C THR A 371 3.85 -18.87 -0.52
N VAL A 372 2.97 -19.00 -1.52
CA VAL A 372 1.64 -18.38 -1.50
C VAL A 372 0.85 -18.80 -0.25
N ALA A 373 0.89 -20.09 0.10
CA ALA A 373 0.21 -20.61 1.29
C ALA A 373 0.72 -19.95 2.58
N LYS A 374 2.05 -19.86 2.76
CA LYS A 374 2.63 -19.21 3.94
C LYS A 374 2.29 -17.72 4.02
N LEU A 375 2.25 -17.02 2.88
CA LEU A 375 1.96 -15.59 2.84
C LEU A 375 0.48 -15.31 3.19
N LEU A 376 -0.44 -16.13 2.69
CA LEU A 376 -1.85 -16.06 3.09
C LEU A 376 -2.00 -16.37 4.59
N ALA A 377 -1.39 -17.45 5.07
CA ALA A 377 -1.47 -17.86 6.47
C ALA A 377 -0.97 -16.79 7.45
N ILE A 378 0.19 -16.14 7.19
CA ILE A 378 0.66 -15.06 8.07
C ILE A 378 -0.23 -13.81 8.00
N THR A 379 -0.89 -13.59 6.86
CA THR A 379 -1.84 -12.48 6.72
C THR A 379 -3.06 -12.74 7.60
N ASP A 380 -3.63 -13.95 7.52
CA ASP A 380 -4.72 -14.40 8.39
C ASP A 380 -4.35 -14.30 9.88
N GLU A 381 -3.19 -14.83 10.28
CA GLU A 381 -2.73 -14.79 11.67
C GLU A 381 -2.65 -13.36 12.23
N ARG A 382 -2.16 -12.42 11.41
CA ARG A 382 -2.07 -11.00 11.81
C ARG A 382 -3.43 -10.34 11.89
N MET A 383 -4.31 -10.65 10.96
CA MET A 383 -5.69 -10.18 11.00
C MET A 383 -6.38 -10.64 12.29
N ASP A 384 -6.19 -11.89 12.69
CA ASP A 384 -6.84 -12.47 13.87
C ASP A 384 -6.26 -11.89 15.15
N SER A 385 -4.93 -11.80 15.25
CA SER A 385 -4.23 -11.18 16.37
C SER A 385 -4.67 -9.73 16.59
N ASN A 386 -4.74 -8.94 15.51
CA ASN A 386 -5.18 -7.55 15.60
C ASN A 386 -6.70 -7.41 15.77
N GLY A 387 -7.49 -8.38 15.28
CA GLY A 387 -8.95 -8.42 15.45
C GLY A 387 -9.39 -8.52 16.91
N GLY A 388 -8.52 -9.01 17.79
CA GLY A 388 -8.73 -9.04 19.22
C GLY A 388 -8.62 -7.67 19.93
N LYS A 389 -8.16 -6.61 19.25
CA LYS A 389 -7.93 -5.30 19.86
C LYS A 389 -9.21 -4.46 19.97
N PRO A 390 -9.27 -3.48 20.92
CA PRO A 390 -10.47 -2.68 21.16
C PRO A 390 -11.04 -2.02 19.90
N GLY A 391 -10.20 -1.38 19.08
CA GLY A 391 -10.66 -0.69 17.87
C GLY A 391 -11.35 -1.63 16.88
N ALA A 392 -10.80 -2.82 16.67
CA ALA A 392 -11.36 -3.84 15.79
C ALA A 392 -12.68 -4.40 16.34
N ARG A 393 -12.76 -4.66 17.65
CA ARG A 393 -14.00 -5.12 18.32
C ARG A 393 -15.12 -4.09 18.23
N GLU A 394 -14.80 -2.81 18.39
CA GLU A 394 -15.76 -1.72 18.22
C GLU A 394 -16.27 -1.62 16.77
N LEU A 395 -15.38 -1.76 15.78
CA LEU A 395 -15.78 -1.78 14.38
C LEU A 395 -16.67 -3.00 14.11
N ALA A 396 -16.29 -4.16 14.61
CA ALA A 396 -17.06 -5.39 14.50
C ALA A 396 -18.44 -5.31 15.17
N SER A 397 -18.61 -4.45 16.17
CA SER A 397 -19.89 -4.18 16.85
C SER A 397 -20.74 -3.13 16.12
N SER A 398 -20.20 -2.49 15.08
CA SER A 398 -20.90 -1.49 14.27
C SER A 398 -21.58 -2.09 13.03
N PHE A 399 -21.33 -3.37 12.75
CA PHE A 399 -22.04 -4.21 11.77
C PHE A 399 -23.17 -4.94 12.47
#